data_AF-A0A6A3U709-F1
#
_entry.id   AF-A0A6A3U709-F1
#
_cell.length_a   1.000
_cell.length_b   1.000
_cell.length_c   1.000
_cell.angle_alpha   90.00
_cell.angle_beta   90.00
_cell.angle_gamma   90.00
#
_symmetry.space_group_name_H-M   'P 1'
#
loop_
_entity.id
_entity.type
_entity.pdbx_description
1 polymer ?
#
loop_
_entity_poly.entity_id
_entity_poly.type
_entity_poly.pdbx_seq_one_letter_code
_entity_poly.pdbx_strand_id
1 'polypeptide(L)'
;MVTTDSESVGHAVILFYKYVEVTAPLELKQEQEQLCERLGLVGRILISEEGINATLSSSSRTKIDEYIAFLCAHEVFAMRAEDFKHSFHAHESPPFVGLIVKHVKEIVSTGGVVARPDMTASDEERGYLTPQQFHEAMRQAVKDKEGTVVLDVRAHKEFLIGHFEDAVDPKVKNFSEYYTFLQNRVDEMKDKKVLMYCTGGIRCEKASNFLRSQGVNDVHHLKGGIHKYLEAYQDGGFFRGKNFVFDKRVLMGAQNSNEVVGKCIECQAPYDEFSGRKVCTVCRDLVPYLPRAELLEHQKALEKILAELLEDKNSSKNKRRSIRNQLNKIAARLEATDADPEAAAALLALDPRPIHCRTCGLNTCMGNCWGFWSDEVLPPPQN
;
A
#
# COMPACT_ATOMS: atom_id res chain seq x y z
N MET A 1 18.49 36.82 -15.63
CA MET A 1 19.31 35.59 -15.52
C MET A 1 18.50 34.61 -14.71
N VAL A 2 18.06 33.56 -15.40
CA VAL A 2 17.18 32.51 -14.87
C VAL A 2 17.96 31.77 -13.80
N THR A 3 17.46 31.83 -12.57
CA THR A 3 17.86 30.94 -11.48
C THR A 3 17.50 29.54 -11.92
N THR A 4 18.52 28.72 -12.16
CA THR A 4 18.37 27.29 -12.39
C THR A 4 17.76 26.67 -11.14
N ASP A 5 16.46 26.36 -11.20
CA ASP A 5 15.83 25.47 -10.25
C ASP A 5 16.64 24.19 -10.21
N SER A 6 17.16 23.84 -9.03
CA SER A 6 17.74 22.52 -8.80
C SER A 6 16.63 21.50 -9.03
N GLU A 7 16.66 20.80 -10.17
CA GLU A 7 15.74 19.69 -10.41
C GLU A 7 15.84 18.72 -9.24
N SER A 8 14.75 18.58 -8.48
CA SER A 8 14.70 17.65 -7.36
C SER A 8 14.97 16.25 -7.88
N VAL A 9 16.07 15.64 -7.44
CA VAL A 9 16.44 14.29 -7.84
C VAL A 9 15.34 13.31 -7.40
N GLY A 10 14.71 12.63 -8.36
CA GLY A 10 13.63 11.68 -8.06
C GLY A 10 12.84 11.25 -9.29
N HIS A 11 11.78 10.48 -9.05
CA HIS A 11 10.91 9.93 -10.07
C HIS A 11 9.45 10.31 -9.84
N ALA A 12 8.79 10.79 -10.89
CA ALA A 12 7.34 10.94 -10.93
C ALA A 12 6.69 9.55 -11.09
N VAL A 13 5.70 9.26 -10.26
CA VAL A 13 4.97 7.99 -10.24
C VAL A 13 3.49 8.24 -10.49
N ILE A 14 2.90 7.43 -11.38
CA ILE A 14 1.46 7.40 -11.62
C ILE A 14 0.88 6.05 -11.26
N LEU A 15 -0.31 6.06 -10.67
CA LEU A 15 -1.12 4.88 -10.37
C LEU A 15 -2.52 5.09 -10.98
N PHE A 16 -2.96 4.14 -11.80
CA PHE A 16 -4.29 4.19 -12.40
C PHE A 16 -4.83 2.79 -12.69
N TYR A 17 -6.13 2.72 -12.90
CA TYR A 17 -6.80 1.55 -13.45
C TYR A 17 -8.03 2.02 -14.22
N LYS A 18 -8.50 1.19 -15.14
CA LYS A 18 -9.75 1.40 -15.86
C LYS A 18 -10.38 0.04 -16.12
N TYR A 19 -11.61 -0.13 -15.65
CA TYR A 19 -12.48 -1.21 -16.11
C TYR A 19 -13.11 -0.76 -17.43
N VAL A 20 -12.78 -1.47 -18.51
CA VAL A 20 -13.35 -1.30 -19.85
C VAL A 20 -13.25 -2.62 -20.59
N GLU A 21 -14.15 -2.87 -21.53
CA GLU A 21 -14.05 -4.06 -22.37
C GLU A 21 -12.87 -3.93 -23.33
N VAL A 22 -11.94 -4.87 -23.23
CA VAL A 22 -10.77 -4.97 -24.10
C VAL A 22 -10.92 -6.22 -24.96
N THR A 23 -11.18 -6.04 -26.25
CA THR A 23 -11.40 -7.14 -27.20
C THR A 23 -10.11 -7.86 -27.60
N ALA A 24 -8.98 -7.14 -27.66
CA ALA A 24 -7.68 -7.68 -28.05
C ALA A 24 -6.60 -7.39 -26.99
N PRO A 25 -6.63 -8.06 -25.81
CA PRO A 25 -5.73 -7.75 -24.70
C PRO A 25 -4.25 -8.03 -25.00
N LEU A 26 -3.95 -8.94 -25.93
CA LEU A 26 -2.58 -9.22 -26.36
C LEU A 26 -2.00 -8.11 -27.25
N GLU A 27 -2.81 -7.53 -28.14
CA GLU A 27 -2.41 -6.39 -28.97
C GLU A 27 -2.19 -5.15 -28.10
N LEU A 28 -3.13 -4.90 -27.19
CA LEU A 28 -3.03 -3.81 -26.22
C LEU A 28 -1.80 -3.96 -25.31
N LYS A 29 -1.47 -5.19 -24.91
CA LYS A 29 -0.21 -5.47 -24.20
C LYS A 29 1.01 -5.00 -25.00
N GLN A 30 1.09 -5.37 -26.29
CA GLN A 30 2.22 -5.00 -27.14
C GLN A 30 2.30 -3.48 -27.35
N GLU A 31 1.16 -2.82 -27.53
CA GLU A 31 1.09 -1.35 -27.65
C GLU A 31 1.64 -0.67 -26.40
N GLN A 32 1.19 -1.11 -25.22
CA GLN A 32 1.64 -0.55 -23.94
C GLN A 32 3.13 -0.83 -23.67
N GLU A 33 3.64 -2.01 -24.05
CA GLU A 33 5.08 -2.32 -23.98
C GLU A 33 5.89 -1.34 -24.85
N GLN A 34 5.53 -1.19 -26.12
CA GLN A 34 6.25 -0.32 -27.06
C GLN A 34 6.18 1.16 -26.66
N LEU A 35 5.03 1.62 -26.17
CA LEU A 35 4.86 2.97 -25.66
C LEU A 35 5.75 3.23 -24.44
N CYS A 36 5.71 2.34 -23.44
CA CYS A 36 6.54 2.47 -22.25
C CYS A 36 8.03 2.38 -22.56
N GLU A 37 8.45 1.48 -23.46
CA GLU A 37 9.85 1.38 -23.90
C GLU A 37 10.32 2.66 -24.62
N ARG A 38 9.53 3.18 -25.56
CA ARG A 38 9.81 4.43 -26.26
C ARG A 38 9.96 5.60 -25.30
N LEU A 39 9.08 5.68 -24.30
CA LEU A 39 9.10 6.72 -23.28
C LEU A 39 10.16 6.44 -22.20
N GLY A 40 10.77 5.25 -22.14
CA GLY A 40 11.69 4.85 -21.08
C GLY A 40 11.03 4.81 -19.70
N LEU A 41 9.76 4.39 -19.64
CA LEU A 41 9.04 4.21 -18.38
C LEU A 41 9.39 2.86 -17.75
N VAL A 42 9.43 2.84 -16.42
CA VAL A 42 9.53 1.60 -15.62
C VAL A 42 8.28 1.46 -14.78
N GLY A 43 7.96 0.24 -14.36
CA GLY A 43 6.73 -0.01 -13.61
C GLY A 43 6.06 -1.31 -13.99
N ARG A 44 4.78 -1.41 -13.65
CA ARG A 44 3.98 -2.60 -13.88
C ARG A 44 2.66 -2.22 -14.53
N ILE A 45 2.28 -2.97 -15.54
CA ILE A 45 0.98 -2.91 -16.21
C ILE A 45 0.37 -4.31 -16.23
N LEU A 46 -0.89 -4.41 -15.83
CA LEU A 46 -1.73 -5.58 -15.96
C LEU A 46 -2.84 -5.27 -16.95
N ILE A 47 -2.99 -6.11 -17.96
CA ILE A 47 -4.03 -6.01 -18.98
C ILE A 47 -4.86 -7.29 -18.95
N SER A 48 -6.17 -7.13 -19.03
CA SER A 48 -7.15 -8.21 -19.17
C SER A 48 -8.25 -7.74 -20.14
N GLU A 49 -9.10 -8.67 -20.57
CA GLU A 49 -10.39 -8.39 -21.21
C GLU A 49 -11.27 -7.44 -20.37
N GLU A 50 -11.07 -7.39 -19.05
CA GLU A 50 -11.78 -6.46 -18.16
C GLU A 50 -11.12 -5.07 -18.00
N GLY A 51 -9.97 -4.82 -18.62
CA GLY A 51 -9.35 -3.49 -18.66
C GLY A 51 -7.86 -3.45 -18.35
N ILE A 52 -7.41 -2.36 -17.72
CA ILE A 52 -6.00 -2.08 -17.40
C ILE A 52 -5.81 -1.65 -15.93
N ASN A 53 -4.69 -2.04 -15.32
CA ASN A 53 -4.24 -1.58 -14.01
C ASN A 53 -2.73 -1.39 -14.04
N ALA A 54 -2.25 -0.21 -13.68
CA ALA A 54 -0.85 0.13 -13.84
C ALA A 54 -0.30 1.04 -12.75
N THR A 55 0.99 0.87 -12.48
CA THR A 55 1.83 1.82 -11.75
C THR A 55 3.09 2.04 -12.54
N LEU A 56 3.32 3.26 -13.00
CA LEU A 56 4.45 3.62 -13.87
C LEU A 56 5.24 4.77 -13.27
N SER A 57 6.53 4.82 -13.60
CA SER A 57 7.48 5.77 -13.05
C SER A 57 8.49 6.22 -14.10
N SER A 58 8.92 7.47 -13.97
CA SER A 58 9.98 8.07 -14.79
C SER A 58 10.61 9.24 -14.04
N SER A 59 11.92 9.44 -14.23
CA SER A 59 12.62 10.64 -13.76
C SER A 59 12.18 11.91 -14.49
N SER A 60 11.60 11.76 -15.69
CA SER A 60 11.04 12.87 -16.47
C SER A 60 9.53 12.93 -16.32
N ARG A 61 9.02 14.05 -15.81
CA ARG A 61 7.59 14.34 -15.73
C ARG A 61 6.93 14.46 -17.10
N THR A 62 7.61 15.04 -18.09
CA THR A 62 7.09 15.17 -19.46
C THR A 62 6.74 13.81 -20.07
N LYS A 63 7.57 12.78 -19.84
CA LYS A 63 7.32 11.41 -20.32
C LYS A 63 6.09 10.77 -19.66
N ILE A 64 5.84 11.09 -18.38
CA ILE A 64 4.60 10.69 -17.70
C ILE A 64 3.39 11.39 -18.32
N ASP A 65 3.50 12.70 -18.56
CA ASP A 65 2.41 13.48 -19.12
C ASP A 65 2.08 13.06 -20.57
N GLU A 66 3.09 12.69 -21.39
CA GLU A 66 2.87 12.07 -22.71
C GLU A 66 2.13 10.73 -22.63
N TYR A 67 2.48 9.88 -21.66
CA TYR A 67 1.79 8.61 -21.45
C TYR A 67 0.32 8.81 -21.02
N ILE A 68 0.07 9.79 -20.14
CA ILE A 68 -1.29 10.18 -19.74
C ILE A 68 -2.06 10.69 -20.95
N ALA A 69 -1.48 11.61 -21.74
CA ALA A 69 -2.12 12.16 -22.93
C ALA A 69 -2.50 11.06 -23.93
N PHE A 70 -1.62 10.07 -24.11
CA PHE A 70 -1.92 8.89 -24.91
C PHE A 70 -3.17 8.15 -24.41
N LEU A 71 -3.24 7.80 -23.13
CA LEU A 71 -4.40 7.07 -22.57
C LEU A 71 -5.69 7.89 -22.52
N CYS A 72 -5.59 9.21 -22.41
CA CYS A 72 -6.74 10.10 -22.53
C CYS A 72 -7.30 10.14 -23.96
N ALA A 73 -6.42 10.09 -24.96
CA ALA A 73 -6.80 10.09 -26.39
C ALA A 73 -7.13 8.70 -26.95
N HIS A 74 -6.76 7.63 -26.24
CA HIS A 74 -6.95 6.26 -26.69
C HIS A 74 -8.43 5.88 -26.76
N GLU A 75 -8.90 5.40 -27.91
CA GLU A 75 -10.33 5.14 -28.18
C GLU A 75 -10.99 4.19 -27.16
N VAL A 76 -10.31 3.10 -26.79
CA VAL A 76 -10.82 2.13 -25.81
C VAL A 76 -10.80 2.69 -24.39
N PHE A 77 -9.70 3.29 -23.94
CA PHE A 77 -9.57 3.68 -22.54
C PHE A 77 -10.26 5.00 -22.20
N ALA A 78 -10.18 5.98 -23.11
CA ALA A 78 -10.77 7.32 -23.01
C ALA A 78 -10.68 7.90 -21.58
N MET A 79 -9.50 7.80 -20.97
CA MET A 79 -9.31 8.19 -19.57
C MET A 79 -9.33 9.70 -19.40
N ARG A 80 -9.53 10.15 -18.17
CA ARG A 80 -9.42 11.57 -17.80
C ARG A 80 -8.16 11.78 -16.97
N ALA A 81 -7.66 13.02 -16.97
CA ALA A 81 -6.49 13.38 -16.16
C ALA A 81 -6.72 13.04 -14.66
N GLU A 82 -7.95 13.19 -14.16
CA GLU A 82 -8.30 12.87 -12.77
C GLU A 82 -8.19 11.37 -12.40
N ASP A 83 -8.19 10.45 -13.39
CA ASP A 83 -8.09 9.00 -13.13
C ASP A 83 -6.67 8.61 -12.64
N PHE A 84 -5.68 9.43 -13.00
CA PHE A 84 -4.28 9.25 -12.64
C PHE A 84 -4.00 9.83 -11.25
N LYS A 85 -3.47 8.97 -10.39
CA LYS A 85 -3.01 9.38 -9.05
C LYS A 85 -1.52 9.63 -9.14
N HIS A 86 -1.10 10.80 -8.69
CA HIS A 86 0.27 11.27 -8.83
C HIS A 86 0.98 11.21 -7.50
N SER A 87 2.19 10.68 -7.52
CA SER A 87 3.07 10.65 -6.36
C SER A 87 4.52 10.79 -6.79
N PHE A 88 5.41 11.04 -5.83
CA PHE A 88 6.83 11.26 -6.11
C PHE A 88 7.69 10.29 -5.31
N HIS A 89 8.76 9.81 -5.92
CA HIS A 89 9.80 9.02 -5.26
C HIS A 89 11.09 9.84 -5.23
N ALA A 90 11.41 10.43 -4.08
CA ALA A 90 12.58 11.29 -3.89
C ALA A 90 13.86 10.46 -3.70
N HIS A 91 14.24 9.70 -4.73
CA HIS A 91 15.44 8.88 -4.75
C HIS A 91 16.01 8.78 -6.17
N GLU A 92 17.33 8.70 -6.34
CA GLU A 92 17.94 8.64 -7.67
C GLU A 92 17.53 7.37 -8.43
N SER A 93 17.48 6.25 -7.71
CA SER A 93 17.08 4.96 -8.28
C SER A 93 15.55 4.86 -8.44
N PRO A 94 15.05 4.26 -9.53
CA PRO A 94 13.62 4.16 -9.77
C PRO A 94 12.92 3.25 -8.73
N PRO A 95 11.61 3.50 -8.45
CA PRO A 95 10.82 2.69 -7.52
C PRO A 95 10.43 1.31 -8.08
N PHE A 96 10.90 0.97 -9.28
CA PHE A 96 10.72 -0.32 -9.94
C PHE A 96 12.05 -0.80 -10.50
N VAL A 97 12.25 -2.12 -10.57
CA VAL A 97 13.47 -2.72 -11.16
C VAL A 97 13.47 -2.58 -12.69
N GLY A 98 12.29 -2.53 -13.31
CA GLY A 98 12.13 -2.39 -14.76
C GLY A 98 10.65 -2.30 -15.14
N LEU A 99 10.37 -2.38 -16.44
CA LEU A 99 9.02 -2.44 -16.99
C LEU A 99 8.52 -3.88 -17.05
N ILE A 100 7.31 -4.13 -16.54
CA ILE A 100 6.64 -5.42 -16.64
C ILE A 100 5.20 -5.24 -17.07
N VAL A 101 4.88 -5.74 -18.26
CA VAL A 101 3.52 -5.76 -18.80
C VAL A 101 3.04 -7.19 -18.88
N LYS A 102 1.91 -7.50 -18.23
CA LYS A 102 1.37 -8.86 -18.17
C LYS A 102 -0.07 -8.89 -18.64
N HIS A 103 -0.35 -9.81 -19.56
CA HIS A 103 -1.71 -10.26 -19.81
C HIS A 103 -2.13 -11.19 -18.66
N VAL A 104 -3.26 -10.89 -18.02
CA VAL A 104 -3.81 -11.60 -16.87
C VAL A 104 -5.29 -11.85 -17.08
N LYS A 105 -5.86 -12.83 -16.37
CA LYS A 105 -7.31 -13.06 -16.38
C LYS A 105 -8.09 -11.91 -15.73
N GLU A 106 -7.51 -11.31 -14.69
CA GLU A 106 -8.14 -10.22 -13.95
C GLU A 106 -7.09 -9.16 -13.60
N ILE A 107 -7.40 -7.88 -13.83
CA ILE A 107 -6.52 -6.75 -13.48
C ILE A 107 -6.40 -6.56 -11.96
N VAL A 108 -7.34 -7.14 -11.22
CA VAL A 108 -7.24 -7.46 -9.80
C VAL A 108 -7.80 -8.86 -9.56
N SER A 109 -6.91 -9.78 -9.18
CA SER A 109 -7.24 -11.21 -9.07
C SER A 109 -8.19 -11.48 -7.91
N THR A 110 -9.36 -12.03 -8.23
CA THR A 110 -10.32 -12.55 -7.25
C THR A 110 -10.27 -14.08 -7.18
N GLY A 111 -9.53 -14.71 -8.10
CA GLY A 111 -9.58 -16.16 -8.29
C GLY A 111 -10.74 -16.58 -9.19
N GLY A 112 -11.30 -15.63 -9.97
CA GLY A 112 -12.46 -15.86 -10.84
C GLY A 112 -13.79 -16.02 -10.09
N VAL A 113 -13.85 -15.62 -8.82
CA VAL A 113 -15.06 -15.78 -7.98
C VAL A 113 -16.02 -14.59 -8.10
N VAL A 114 -15.55 -13.45 -8.60
CA VAL A 114 -16.36 -12.23 -8.73
C VAL A 114 -16.30 -11.68 -10.13
N ALA A 115 -17.49 -11.38 -10.66
CA ALA A 115 -17.66 -10.76 -11.96
C ALA A 115 -17.07 -9.34 -11.99
N ARG A 116 -16.65 -8.91 -13.20
CA ARG A 116 -16.24 -7.54 -13.44
C ARG A 116 -17.38 -6.56 -13.08
N PRO A 117 -17.06 -5.33 -12.64
CA PRO A 117 -18.07 -4.30 -12.37
C PRO A 117 -18.89 -3.98 -13.62
N ASP A 118 -20.12 -3.49 -13.42
CA ASP A 118 -20.90 -2.91 -14.50
C ASP A 118 -20.23 -1.61 -14.99
N MET A 119 -19.72 -1.64 -16.23
CA MET A 119 -19.00 -0.54 -16.85
C MET A 119 -19.95 0.52 -17.44
N THR A 120 -21.25 0.24 -17.49
CA THR A 120 -22.28 1.18 -17.99
C THR A 120 -22.88 2.04 -16.88
N ALA A 121 -22.78 1.59 -15.63
CA ALA A 121 -23.29 2.29 -14.47
C ALA A 121 -22.48 3.56 -14.16
N SER A 122 -23.18 4.62 -13.73
CA SER A 122 -22.57 5.87 -13.31
C SER A 122 -21.76 5.70 -12.02
N ASP A 123 -20.91 6.67 -11.70
CA ASP A 123 -20.15 6.64 -10.45
C ASP A 123 -21.09 6.60 -9.22
N GLU A 124 -22.20 7.32 -9.27
CA GLU A 124 -23.23 7.35 -8.23
C GLU A 124 -23.92 6.00 -8.06
N GLU A 125 -24.33 5.36 -9.15
CA GLU A 125 -24.95 4.03 -9.15
C GLU A 125 -24.00 2.96 -8.59
N ARG A 126 -22.70 3.12 -8.86
CA ARG A 126 -21.65 2.25 -8.32
C ARG A 126 -21.35 2.53 -6.84
N GLY A 127 -21.79 3.67 -6.32
CA GLY A 127 -21.65 4.05 -4.91
C GLY A 127 -20.35 4.78 -4.60
N TYR A 128 -19.74 5.43 -5.60
CA TYR A 128 -18.55 6.23 -5.38
C TYR A 128 -18.81 7.44 -4.49
N LEU A 129 -17.91 7.66 -3.53
CA LEU A 129 -17.84 8.88 -2.73
C LEU A 129 -16.52 9.59 -3.03
N THR A 130 -16.58 10.88 -3.33
CA THR A 130 -15.38 11.73 -3.36
C THR A 130 -14.68 11.72 -2.00
N PRO A 131 -13.38 12.10 -1.91
CA PRO A 131 -12.70 12.21 -0.62
C PRO A 131 -13.50 13.02 0.43
N GLN A 132 -14.13 14.11 0.02
CA GLN A 132 -14.92 14.96 0.90
C GLN A 132 -16.23 14.29 1.35
N GLN A 133 -16.95 13.64 0.43
CA GLN A 133 -18.16 12.89 0.76
C GLN A 133 -17.83 11.70 1.68
N PHE A 134 -16.73 11.00 1.42
CA PHE A 134 -16.27 9.89 2.24
C PHE A 134 -15.85 10.37 3.65
N HIS A 135 -15.16 11.50 3.74
CA HIS A 135 -14.81 12.09 5.04
C HIS A 135 -16.05 12.45 5.86
N GLU A 136 -17.09 13.02 5.23
CA GLU A 136 -18.34 13.28 5.93
C GLU A 136 -19.07 11.98 6.31
N ALA A 137 -19.08 10.97 5.45
CA ALA A 137 -19.61 9.66 5.78
C ALA A 137 -18.88 9.02 6.97
N MET A 138 -17.55 9.13 7.05
CA MET A 138 -16.75 8.69 8.20
C MET A 138 -17.12 9.46 9.47
N ARG A 139 -17.33 10.78 9.38
CA ARG A 139 -17.78 11.59 10.52
C ARG A 139 -19.12 11.10 11.08
N GLN A 140 -20.03 10.67 10.22
CA GLN A 140 -21.31 10.08 10.65
C GLN A 140 -21.10 8.66 11.21
N ALA A 141 -20.25 7.85 10.59
CA ALA A 141 -19.93 6.50 11.04
C ALA A 141 -19.37 6.46 12.48
N VAL A 142 -18.53 7.45 12.84
CA VAL A 142 -17.99 7.56 14.21
C VAL A 142 -19.09 7.87 15.24
N LYS A 143 -20.20 8.51 14.83
CA LYS A 143 -21.35 8.79 15.70
C LYS A 143 -22.33 7.62 15.76
N ASP A 144 -22.50 6.90 14.66
CA ASP A 144 -23.41 5.75 14.52
C ASP A 144 -22.63 4.47 14.18
N LYS A 145 -21.99 3.90 15.20
CA LYS A 145 -21.19 2.68 15.07
C LYS A 145 -22.02 1.41 14.83
N GLU A 146 -23.33 1.46 15.10
CA GLU A 146 -24.20 0.31 14.89
C GLU A 146 -24.76 0.28 13.47
N GLY A 147 -25.11 1.45 12.91
CA GLY A 147 -25.68 1.59 11.57
C GLY A 147 -24.66 1.66 10.42
N THR A 148 -23.36 1.83 10.70
CA THR A 148 -22.31 1.89 9.67
C THR A 148 -21.20 0.87 9.87
N VAL A 149 -20.81 0.17 8.81
CA VAL A 149 -19.65 -0.72 8.76
C VAL A 149 -18.60 -0.11 7.85
N VAL A 150 -17.41 0.14 8.39
CA VAL A 150 -16.25 0.59 7.61
C VAL A 150 -15.38 -0.64 7.32
N LEU A 151 -15.17 -0.98 6.05
CA LEU A 151 -14.40 -2.15 5.63
C LEU A 151 -13.09 -1.74 4.97
N ASP A 152 -11.99 -2.29 5.48
CA ASP A 152 -10.73 -2.30 4.74
C ASP A 152 -10.74 -3.44 3.72
N VAL A 153 -10.64 -3.11 2.43
CA VAL A 153 -10.64 -4.10 1.34
C VAL A 153 -9.21 -4.58 1.03
N ARG A 154 -8.25 -4.30 1.92
CA ARG A 154 -6.84 -4.63 1.74
C ARG A 154 -6.44 -5.90 2.48
N ALA A 155 -5.22 -6.36 2.23
CA ALA A 155 -4.65 -7.47 3.00
C ALA A 155 -4.36 -7.03 4.44
N HIS A 156 -4.34 -8.00 5.37
CA HIS A 156 -4.09 -7.78 6.79
C HIS A 156 -2.82 -6.94 7.06
N LYS A 157 -1.72 -7.24 6.35
CA LYS A 157 -0.47 -6.47 6.48
C LYS A 157 -0.64 -4.99 6.15
N GLU A 158 -1.51 -4.64 5.20
CA GLU A 158 -1.76 -3.26 4.81
C GLU A 158 -2.59 -2.53 5.88
N PHE A 159 -3.52 -3.24 6.53
CA PHE A 159 -4.30 -2.73 7.66
C PHE A 159 -3.42 -2.45 8.88
N LEU A 160 -2.48 -3.36 9.19
CA LEU A 160 -1.63 -3.26 10.38
C LEU A 160 -0.85 -1.94 10.45
N ILE A 161 -0.43 -1.38 9.31
CA ILE A 161 0.43 -0.18 9.28
C ILE A 161 -0.33 1.14 9.05
N GLY A 162 -1.60 1.06 8.66
CA GLY A 162 -2.47 2.23 8.53
C GLY A 162 -3.87 1.83 8.10
N HIS A 163 -4.89 2.46 8.65
CA HIS A 163 -6.30 2.17 8.37
C HIS A 163 -7.18 3.36 8.75
N PHE A 164 -8.42 3.38 8.27
CA PHE A 164 -9.40 4.36 8.74
C PHE A 164 -9.87 4.00 10.16
N GLU A 165 -10.22 5.01 10.95
CA GLU A 165 -10.83 4.80 12.28
C GLU A 165 -12.03 3.86 12.22
N ASP A 166 -12.12 2.98 13.22
CA ASP A 166 -13.17 1.94 13.36
C ASP A 166 -13.30 0.98 12.15
N ALA A 167 -12.33 0.96 11.24
CA ALA A 167 -12.34 0.03 10.11
C ALA A 167 -12.17 -1.42 10.55
N VAL A 168 -12.93 -2.31 9.92
CA VAL A 168 -12.86 -3.75 10.11
C VAL A 168 -11.69 -4.31 9.33
N ASP A 169 -10.74 -4.92 10.05
CA ASP A 169 -9.66 -5.72 9.49
C ASP A 169 -10.20 -7.06 8.96
N PRO A 170 -10.05 -7.35 7.66
CA PRO A 170 -10.52 -8.62 7.12
C PRO A 170 -9.67 -9.81 7.53
N LYS A 171 -8.45 -9.58 8.05
CA LYS A 171 -7.48 -10.63 8.43
C LYS A 171 -7.17 -11.63 7.30
N VAL A 172 -7.31 -11.19 6.05
CA VAL A 172 -6.98 -11.99 4.86
C VAL A 172 -5.58 -11.69 4.35
N LYS A 173 -4.93 -12.69 3.74
CA LYS A 173 -3.58 -12.51 3.17
C LYS A 173 -3.60 -11.90 1.79
N ASN A 174 -4.61 -12.25 1.01
CA ASN A 174 -4.76 -11.83 -0.38
C ASN A 174 -6.23 -11.50 -0.69
N PHE A 175 -6.43 -10.83 -1.83
CA PHE A 175 -7.75 -10.36 -2.21
C PHE A 175 -8.71 -11.48 -2.62
N SER A 176 -8.22 -12.64 -3.07
CA SER A 176 -9.10 -13.80 -3.34
C SER A 176 -9.77 -14.35 -2.08
N GLU A 177 -9.06 -14.35 -0.94
CA GLU A 177 -9.61 -14.74 0.37
C GLU A 177 -10.65 -13.74 0.90
N TYR A 178 -10.63 -12.49 0.41
CA TYR A 178 -11.53 -11.44 0.86
C TYR A 178 -13.00 -11.78 0.61
N TYR A 179 -13.31 -12.51 -0.46
CA TYR A 179 -14.69 -12.88 -0.76
C TYR A 179 -15.25 -13.91 0.21
N THR A 180 -14.43 -14.84 0.68
CA THR A 180 -14.84 -15.75 1.76
C THR A 180 -15.10 -14.95 3.04
N PHE A 181 -14.30 -13.93 3.33
CA PHE A 181 -14.56 -13.01 4.44
C PHE A 181 -15.91 -12.28 4.29
N LEU A 182 -16.19 -11.72 3.10
CA LEU A 182 -17.45 -11.02 2.84
C LEU A 182 -18.66 -11.96 2.93
N GLN A 183 -18.58 -13.15 2.30
CA GLN A 183 -19.64 -14.15 2.29
C GLN A 183 -20.12 -14.50 3.70
N ASN A 184 -19.19 -14.68 4.63
CA ASN A 184 -19.51 -15.02 6.01
C ASN A 184 -20.10 -13.87 6.83
N ARG A 185 -20.16 -12.65 6.27
CA ARG A 185 -20.56 -11.42 6.97
C ARG A 185 -21.64 -10.62 6.25
N VAL A 186 -22.13 -11.08 5.10
CA VAL A 186 -23.14 -10.37 4.31
C VAL A 186 -24.35 -10.00 5.17
N ASP A 187 -24.84 -10.95 5.97
CA ASP A 187 -26.04 -10.75 6.79
C ASP A 187 -25.86 -9.64 7.84
N GLU A 188 -24.65 -9.43 8.36
CA GLU A 188 -24.33 -8.35 9.31
C GLU A 188 -24.43 -6.95 8.66
N MET A 189 -24.42 -6.90 7.32
CA MET A 189 -24.33 -5.66 6.54
C MET A 189 -25.60 -5.30 5.79
N LYS A 190 -26.60 -6.20 5.69
CA LYS A 190 -27.80 -5.99 4.86
C LYS A 190 -28.57 -4.71 5.18
N ASP A 191 -28.70 -4.40 6.47
CA ASP A 191 -29.44 -3.23 6.96
C ASP A 191 -28.53 -2.08 7.41
N LYS A 192 -27.26 -2.10 6.98
CA LYS A 192 -26.25 -1.12 7.38
C LYS A 192 -25.68 -0.39 6.18
N LYS A 193 -25.20 0.82 6.44
CA LYS A 193 -24.34 1.53 5.51
C LYS A 193 -22.95 0.90 5.50
N VAL A 194 -22.44 0.56 4.33
CA VAL A 194 -21.10 -0.03 4.17
C VAL A 194 -20.18 0.98 3.49
N LEU A 195 -19.11 1.39 4.17
CA LEU A 195 -18.06 2.26 3.64
C LEU A 195 -16.80 1.44 3.38
N MET A 196 -16.36 1.37 2.12
CA MET A 196 -15.18 0.60 1.73
C MET A 196 -14.05 1.48 1.22
N TYR A 197 -12.83 1.04 1.46
CA TYR A 197 -11.65 1.67 0.88
C TYR A 197 -10.54 0.66 0.60
N CYS A 198 -9.63 1.05 -0.29
CA CYS A 198 -8.35 0.39 -0.49
C CYS A 198 -7.33 1.44 -0.97
N THR A 199 -6.12 1.03 -1.33
CA THR A 199 -5.03 1.95 -1.74
C THR A 199 -5.43 2.91 -2.86
N GLY A 200 -5.97 2.37 -3.97
CA GLY A 200 -6.26 3.14 -5.19
C GLY A 200 -7.69 3.02 -5.71
N GLY A 201 -8.55 2.22 -5.09
CA GLY A 201 -9.97 2.04 -5.46
C GLY A 201 -10.31 0.71 -6.16
N ILE A 202 -9.39 0.13 -6.93
CA ILE A 202 -9.66 -1.03 -7.82
C ILE A 202 -10.26 -2.27 -7.13
N ARG A 203 -9.91 -2.52 -5.87
CA ARG A 203 -10.45 -3.66 -5.09
C ARG A 203 -11.89 -3.40 -4.64
N CYS A 204 -12.21 -2.16 -4.28
CA CYS A 204 -13.55 -1.77 -3.83
C CYS A 204 -14.59 -1.98 -4.93
N GLU A 205 -14.19 -1.84 -6.19
CA GLU A 205 -15.05 -2.02 -7.36
C GLU A 205 -15.64 -3.44 -7.45
N LYS A 206 -14.81 -4.46 -7.23
CA LYS A 206 -15.29 -5.85 -7.23
C LYS A 206 -15.97 -6.21 -5.91
N ALA A 207 -15.47 -5.69 -4.78
CA ALA A 207 -16.10 -5.91 -3.48
C ALA A 207 -17.52 -5.31 -3.40
N SER A 208 -17.74 -4.11 -3.95
CA SER A 208 -19.07 -3.48 -4.01
C SER A 208 -20.02 -4.26 -4.90
N ASN A 209 -19.57 -4.65 -6.09
CA ASN A 209 -20.35 -5.48 -7.00
C ASN A 209 -20.78 -6.80 -6.34
N PHE A 210 -19.85 -7.45 -5.64
CA PHE A 210 -20.14 -8.66 -4.88
C PHE A 210 -21.20 -8.41 -3.80
N LEU A 211 -21.01 -7.43 -2.92
CA LEU A 211 -21.96 -7.14 -1.82
C LEU A 211 -23.37 -6.82 -2.35
N ARG A 212 -23.47 -6.03 -3.42
CA ARG A 212 -24.76 -5.74 -4.07
C ARG A 212 -25.42 -6.99 -4.61
N SER A 213 -24.66 -7.89 -5.25
CA SER A 213 -25.19 -9.17 -5.73
C SER A 213 -25.72 -10.07 -4.61
N GLN A 214 -25.26 -9.87 -3.37
CA GLN A 214 -25.70 -10.60 -2.18
C GLN A 214 -26.82 -9.87 -1.40
N GLY A 215 -27.35 -8.77 -1.94
CA GLY A 215 -28.48 -8.03 -1.38
C GLY A 215 -28.12 -6.94 -0.37
N VAL A 216 -26.86 -6.51 -0.30
CA VAL A 216 -26.47 -5.32 0.49
C VAL A 216 -26.66 -4.07 -0.36
N ASN A 217 -27.57 -3.19 0.07
CA ASN A 217 -28.05 -2.08 -0.77
C ASN A 217 -27.24 -0.78 -0.57
N ASP A 218 -26.94 -0.40 0.67
CA ASP A 218 -26.25 0.85 1.02
C ASP A 218 -24.72 0.66 1.05
N VAL A 219 -24.14 0.34 -0.11
CA VAL A 219 -22.69 0.14 -0.27
C VAL A 219 -22.05 1.37 -0.90
N HIS A 220 -20.97 1.86 -0.32
CA HIS A 220 -20.24 3.00 -0.82
C HIS A 220 -18.73 2.80 -0.72
N HIS A 221 -17.97 3.45 -1.61
CA HIS A 221 -16.52 3.36 -1.56
C HIS A 221 -15.79 4.64 -1.98
N LEU A 222 -14.60 4.80 -1.40
CA LEU A 222 -13.75 5.96 -1.61
C LEU A 222 -13.20 6.02 -3.04
N LYS A 223 -13.63 7.04 -3.80
CA LYS A 223 -13.15 7.33 -5.15
C LYS A 223 -11.67 7.69 -5.12
N GLY A 224 -10.87 6.94 -5.88
CA GLY A 224 -9.41 7.08 -5.92
C GLY A 224 -8.66 6.50 -4.72
N GLY A 225 -9.37 5.86 -3.77
CA GLY A 225 -8.79 5.18 -2.61
C GLY A 225 -8.07 6.10 -1.62
N ILE A 226 -7.32 5.49 -0.70
CA ILE A 226 -6.52 6.19 0.32
C ILE A 226 -5.61 7.24 -0.33
N HIS A 227 -5.10 6.98 -1.53
CA HIS A 227 -4.22 7.91 -2.23
C HIS A 227 -4.87 9.29 -2.48
N LYS A 228 -6.07 9.34 -3.08
CA LYS A 228 -6.79 10.61 -3.29
C LYS A 228 -7.30 11.22 -1.99
N TYR A 229 -7.60 10.40 -1.00
CA TYR A 229 -8.01 10.89 0.31
C TYR A 229 -6.88 11.63 1.03
N LEU A 230 -5.66 11.09 1.03
CA LEU A 230 -4.50 11.77 1.64
C LEU A 230 -4.02 12.99 0.85
N GLU A 231 -4.30 13.07 -0.46
CA GLU A 231 -4.13 14.31 -1.25
C GLU A 231 -5.07 15.42 -0.73
N ALA A 232 -6.33 15.07 -0.43
CA ALA A 232 -7.34 16.00 0.06
C ALA A 232 -7.19 16.35 1.55
N TYR A 233 -6.75 15.38 2.37
CA TYR A 233 -6.58 15.48 3.82
C TYR A 233 -5.12 15.19 4.20
N GLN A 234 -4.27 16.20 4.04
CA GLN A 234 -2.82 16.07 4.25
C GLN A 234 -2.42 15.81 5.70
N ASP A 235 -3.31 16.09 6.66
CA ASP A 235 -3.20 15.74 8.08
C ASP A 235 -3.63 14.30 8.40
N GLY A 236 -4.10 13.57 7.38
CA GLY A 236 -4.62 12.21 7.49
C GLY A 236 -6.12 12.13 7.73
N GLY A 237 -6.81 13.19 8.15
CA GLY A 237 -8.25 13.16 8.47
C GLY A 237 -8.61 11.98 9.40
N PHE A 238 -9.49 11.07 8.97
CA PHE A 238 -9.83 9.80 9.64
C PHE A 238 -8.90 8.62 9.31
N PHE A 239 -7.97 8.76 8.38
CA PHE A 239 -6.96 7.74 8.10
C PHE A 239 -5.79 7.91 9.07
N ARG A 240 -5.41 6.80 9.72
CA ARG A 240 -4.34 6.74 10.73
C ARG A 240 -3.21 5.89 10.18
N GLY A 241 -1.96 6.26 10.46
CA GLY A 241 -0.78 5.51 9.99
C GLY A 241 -0.36 5.81 8.55
N LYS A 242 0.21 4.79 7.88
CA LYS A 242 0.76 4.89 6.53
C LYS A 242 -0.05 4.05 5.53
N ASN A 243 -0.09 4.46 4.27
CA ASN A 243 -0.72 3.72 3.19
C ASN A 243 0.30 2.80 2.51
N PHE A 244 0.03 1.50 2.47
CA PHE A 244 0.88 0.54 1.77
C PHE A 244 0.81 0.71 0.25
N VAL A 245 1.96 0.76 -0.42
CA VAL A 245 2.08 0.83 -1.90
C VAL A 245 2.94 -0.30 -2.45
N PHE A 246 2.66 -0.69 -3.70
CA PHE A 246 3.20 -1.89 -4.34
C PHE A 246 4.45 -1.60 -5.19
N ASP A 247 5.35 -0.78 -4.66
CA ASP A 247 6.63 -0.37 -5.27
C ASP A 247 7.68 -0.11 -4.18
N LYS A 248 8.91 0.28 -4.53
CA LYS A 248 10.01 0.42 -3.56
C LYS A 248 9.76 1.43 -2.45
N ARG A 249 8.75 2.31 -2.55
CA ARG A 249 8.39 3.21 -1.45
C ARG A 249 7.80 2.46 -0.27
N VAL A 250 7.13 1.33 -0.52
CA VAL A 250 6.45 0.43 0.43
C VAL A 250 5.31 1.08 1.21
N LEU A 251 5.49 2.31 1.69
CA LEU A 251 4.59 3.05 2.55
C LEU A 251 4.55 4.52 2.10
N MET A 252 3.38 5.12 2.12
CA MET A 252 3.17 6.57 1.93
C MET A 252 2.29 7.09 3.05
N GLY A 253 2.82 7.98 3.89
CA GLY A 253 2.04 8.65 4.94
C GLY A 253 1.30 9.88 4.44
N ALA A 254 0.45 10.44 5.29
CA ALA A 254 -0.02 11.81 5.11
C ALA A 254 1.16 12.78 5.26
N GLN A 255 1.17 13.89 4.52
CA GLN A 255 2.29 14.83 4.54
C GLN A 255 2.52 15.46 5.93
N ASN A 256 1.44 15.68 6.68
CA ASN A 256 1.46 16.38 7.97
C ASN A 256 1.11 15.45 9.14
N SER A 257 1.28 14.13 9.01
CA SER A 257 1.08 13.16 10.10
C SER A 257 2.17 12.09 10.12
N ASN A 258 2.75 11.88 11.31
CA ASN A 258 3.74 10.84 11.60
C ASN A 258 3.20 9.81 12.60
N GLU A 259 1.87 9.63 12.64
CA GLU A 259 1.25 8.69 13.54
C GLU A 259 1.65 7.25 13.22
N VAL A 260 2.09 6.51 14.23
CA VAL A 260 2.47 5.10 14.13
C VAL A 260 1.36 4.26 14.75
N VAL A 261 0.49 3.68 13.92
CA VAL A 261 -0.55 2.74 14.37
C VAL A 261 -0.07 1.29 14.42
N GLY A 262 0.92 0.98 13.59
CA GLY A 262 1.49 -0.36 13.50
C GLY A 262 2.17 -0.77 14.79
N LYS A 263 2.21 -2.08 15.00
CA LYS A 263 2.90 -2.67 16.15
C LYS A 263 3.80 -3.80 15.71
N CYS A 264 4.97 -3.91 16.34
CA CYS A 264 5.82 -5.08 16.19
C CYS A 264 5.04 -6.33 16.64
N ILE A 265 5.02 -7.36 15.78
CA ILE A 265 4.25 -8.59 16.04
C ILE A 265 4.71 -9.32 17.32
N GLU A 266 5.98 -9.23 17.67
CA GLU A 266 6.56 -9.87 18.84
C GLU A 266 6.34 -9.00 20.09
N CYS A 267 6.80 -7.76 20.04
CA CYS A 267 6.98 -6.95 21.24
C CYS A 267 5.92 -5.85 21.45
N GLN A 268 4.97 -5.75 20.51
CA GLN A 268 3.84 -4.82 20.50
C GLN A 268 4.22 -3.32 20.57
N ALA A 269 5.49 -2.98 20.32
CA ALA A 269 5.95 -1.60 20.20
C ALA A 269 5.31 -0.91 19.01
N PRO A 270 5.03 0.40 19.07
CA PRO A 270 4.78 1.17 17.87
C PRO A 270 5.88 0.92 16.83
N TYR A 271 5.51 0.36 15.68
CA TYR A 271 6.40 0.05 14.56
C TYR A 271 5.57 -0.12 13.30
N ASP A 272 5.89 0.64 12.25
CA ASP A 272 5.09 0.71 11.03
C ASP A 272 5.93 0.51 9.77
N GLU A 273 7.14 -0.02 9.89
CA GLU A 273 8.00 -0.32 8.76
C GLU A 273 7.88 -1.78 8.31
N PHE A 274 8.02 -1.98 7.00
CA PHE A 274 8.15 -3.30 6.40
C PHE A 274 9.52 -3.45 5.75
N SER A 275 10.06 -4.66 5.86
CA SER A 275 11.25 -5.06 5.14
C SER A 275 11.01 -6.45 4.56
N GLY A 276 11.41 -6.72 3.33
CA GLY A 276 11.22 -8.07 2.76
C GLY A 276 12.17 -9.12 3.32
N ARG A 277 13.10 -8.74 4.20
CA ARG A 277 13.82 -9.67 5.09
C ARG A 277 12.91 -10.17 6.21
N LYS A 278 11.91 -9.38 6.58
CA LYS A 278 11.04 -9.56 7.74
C LYS A 278 9.69 -10.12 7.28
N VAL A 279 9.69 -11.40 6.91
CA VAL A 279 8.50 -12.14 6.45
C VAL A 279 8.16 -13.28 7.40
N CYS A 280 6.87 -13.59 7.54
CA CYS A 280 6.39 -14.74 8.30
C CYS A 280 7.00 -16.05 7.75
N THR A 281 7.55 -16.90 8.62
CA THR A 281 8.14 -18.20 8.24
C THR A 281 7.13 -19.15 7.61
N VAL A 282 5.86 -19.07 8.03
CA VAL A 282 4.79 -19.96 7.58
C VAL A 282 4.19 -19.49 6.24
N CYS A 283 3.71 -18.25 6.20
CA CYS A 283 2.96 -17.76 5.05
C CYS A 283 3.73 -16.81 4.13
N ARG A 284 4.95 -16.42 4.51
CA ARG A 284 5.84 -15.51 3.77
C ARG A 284 5.26 -14.10 3.51
N ASP A 285 4.21 -13.70 4.22
CA ASP A 285 3.75 -12.32 4.22
C ASP A 285 4.67 -11.41 5.02
N LEU A 286 4.74 -10.13 4.62
CA LEU A 286 5.47 -9.10 5.35
C LEU A 286 4.87 -8.92 6.75
N VAL A 287 5.76 -8.81 7.75
CA VAL A 287 5.37 -8.58 9.13
C VAL A 287 6.10 -7.36 9.69
N PRO A 288 5.42 -6.48 10.44
CA PRO A 288 6.09 -5.41 11.17
C PRO A 288 6.90 -6.06 12.31
N TYR A 289 8.21 -6.11 12.14
CA TYR A 289 9.14 -6.77 13.06
C TYR A 289 10.34 -5.88 13.33
N LEU A 290 10.73 -5.76 14.60
CA LEU A 290 11.88 -4.98 15.02
C LEU A 290 12.95 -5.93 15.58
N PRO A 291 14.05 -6.18 14.84
CA PRO A 291 15.12 -7.09 15.24
C PRO A 291 15.80 -6.71 16.55
N ARG A 292 16.31 -7.71 17.27
CA ARG A 292 17.10 -7.56 18.50
C ARG A 292 18.27 -6.57 18.35
N ALA A 293 18.99 -6.62 17.22
CA ALA A 293 20.12 -5.72 16.98
C ALA A 293 19.68 -4.25 16.90
N GLU A 294 18.57 -3.97 16.21
CA GLU A 294 17.97 -2.63 16.13
C GLU A 294 17.41 -2.19 17.51
N LEU A 295 16.87 -3.12 18.31
CA LEU A 295 16.48 -2.85 19.70
C LEU A 295 17.68 -2.42 20.57
N LEU A 296 18.83 -3.09 20.41
CA LEU A 296 20.07 -2.73 21.13
C LEU A 296 20.61 -1.36 20.70
N GLU A 297 20.54 -1.01 19.41
CA GLU A 297 20.93 0.32 18.93
C GLU A 297 19.99 1.41 19.46
N HIS A 298 18.69 1.16 19.45
CA HIS A 298 17.70 2.07 20.05
C HIS A 298 17.92 2.24 21.55
N GLN A 299 18.26 1.16 22.26
CA GLN A 299 18.62 1.23 23.67
C GLN A 299 19.79 2.19 23.89
N LYS A 300 20.90 2.01 23.15
CA LYS A 300 22.08 2.88 23.24
C LYS A 300 21.75 4.34 22.94
N ALA A 301 20.93 4.60 21.91
CA ALA A 301 20.52 5.95 21.55
C ALA A 301 19.71 6.63 22.67
N LEU A 302 18.74 5.90 23.26
CA LEU A 302 17.92 6.41 24.35
C LEU A 302 18.71 6.58 25.66
N GLU A 303 19.67 5.70 25.95
CA GLU A 303 20.60 5.83 27.07
C GLU A 303 21.44 7.11 26.94
N LYS A 304 21.95 7.40 25.74
CA LYS A 304 22.68 8.63 25.45
C LYS A 304 21.81 9.87 25.66
N ILE A 305 20.60 9.90 25.10
CA ILE A 305 19.66 11.03 25.28
C ILE A 305 19.30 11.19 26.75
N LEU A 306 19.11 10.09 27.50
CA LEU A 306 18.83 10.15 28.93
C LEU A 306 20.01 10.75 29.71
N ALA A 307 21.24 10.39 29.37
CA ALA A 307 22.44 10.95 29.98
C ALA A 307 22.52 12.47 29.76
N GLU A 308 22.34 12.93 28.50
CA GLU A 308 22.31 14.36 28.15
C GLU A 308 21.22 15.11 28.92
N LEU A 309 20.01 14.54 29.04
CA LEU A 309 18.93 15.15 29.82
C LEU A 309 19.20 15.14 31.33
N LEU A 310 20.02 14.24 31.85
CA LEU A 310 20.36 14.23 33.28
C LEU A 310 21.39 15.31 33.63
N GLU A 311 22.24 15.68 32.67
CA GLU A 311 23.21 16.77 32.80
C GLU A 311 22.55 18.16 32.67
N ASP A 312 21.48 18.27 31.86
CA ASP A 312 20.70 19.50 31.77
C ASP A 312 19.80 19.71 33.01
N LYS A 313 20.17 20.70 33.84
CA LYS A 313 19.45 21.08 35.06
C LYS A 313 18.03 21.61 34.80
N ASN A 314 17.75 22.06 33.57
CA ASN A 314 16.43 22.56 33.15
C ASN A 314 15.57 21.49 32.47
N SER A 315 16.06 20.26 32.36
CA SER A 315 15.37 19.21 31.62
C SER A 315 14.06 18.76 32.27
N SER A 316 13.04 18.58 31.44
CA SER A 316 11.71 18.15 31.87
C SER A 316 11.75 16.78 32.56
N LYS A 317 11.24 16.72 33.80
CA LYS A 317 11.05 15.47 34.56
C LYS A 317 10.17 14.48 33.79
N ASN A 318 9.17 14.97 33.06
CA ASN A 318 8.28 14.14 32.24
C ASN A 318 9.02 13.53 31.04
N LYS A 319 9.93 14.28 30.40
CA LYS A 319 10.76 13.78 29.30
C LYS A 319 11.69 12.65 29.78
N ARG A 320 12.37 12.85 30.92
CA ARG A 320 13.21 11.81 31.56
C ARG A 320 12.41 10.56 31.95
N ARG A 321 11.20 10.73 32.51
CA ARG A 321 10.31 9.62 32.85
C ARG A 321 9.87 8.83 31.60
N SER A 322 9.54 9.54 30.52
CA SER A 322 9.15 8.93 29.24
C SER A 322 10.30 8.07 28.68
N ILE A 323 11.52 8.60 28.63
CA ILE A 323 12.68 7.85 28.12
C ILE A 323 12.99 6.62 28.99
N ARG A 324 12.92 6.74 30.33
CA ARG A 324 13.07 5.57 31.21
C ARG A 324 12.03 4.50 30.97
N ASN A 325 10.77 4.89 30.75
CA ASN A 325 9.71 3.94 30.41
C ASN A 325 9.97 3.25 29.06
N GLN A 326 10.56 3.95 28.09
CA GLN A 326 10.96 3.37 26.81
C GLN A 326 12.14 2.40 26.97
N LEU A 327 13.16 2.75 27.76
CA LEU A 327 14.28 1.87 28.09
C LEU A 327 13.82 0.59 28.81
N ASN A 328 12.93 0.71 29.81
CA ASN A 328 12.37 -0.45 30.50
C ASN A 328 11.57 -1.37 29.56
N LYS A 329 10.85 -0.79 28.60
CA LYS A 329 10.15 -1.57 27.56
C LYS A 329 11.14 -2.26 26.64
N ILE A 330 12.25 -1.63 26.25
CA ILE A 330 13.27 -2.27 25.41
C ILE A 330 13.97 -3.40 26.18
N ALA A 331 14.33 -3.18 27.44
CA ALA A 331 14.96 -4.19 28.30
C ALA A 331 14.07 -5.44 28.47
N ALA A 332 12.80 -5.26 28.82
CA ALA A 332 11.84 -6.37 28.94
C ALA A 332 11.66 -7.16 27.62
N ARG A 333 11.92 -6.53 26.47
CA ARG A 333 11.82 -7.15 25.15
C ARG A 333 13.08 -7.89 24.76
N LEU A 334 14.24 -7.34 25.08
CA LEU A 334 15.51 -8.06 24.95
C LEU A 334 15.47 -9.31 25.83
N GLU A 335 14.97 -9.22 27.06
CA GLU A 335 14.76 -10.37 27.94
C GLU A 335 13.78 -11.40 27.35
N ALA A 336 12.67 -10.97 26.76
CA ALA A 336 11.73 -11.87 26.08
C ALA A 336 12.34 -12.53 24.82
N THR A 337 13.15 -11.80 24.06
CA THR A 337 13.87 -12.31 22.88
C THR A 337 14.97 -13.30 23.30
N ASP A 338 15.66 -13.02 24.41
CA ASP A 338 16.72 -13.87 24.97
C ASP A 338 16.15 -15.13 25.64
N ALA A 339 14.86 -15.13 26.00
CA ALA A 339 14.16 -16.29 26.55
C ALA A 339 13.76 -17.33 25.48
N ASP A 340 13.68 -16.95 24.20
CA ASP A 340 13.53 -17.88 23.07
C ASP A 340 14.50 -17.53 21.90
N PRO A 341 15.80 -17.83 22.08
CA PRO A 341 16.82 -17.51 21.08
C PRO A 341 16.65 -18.26 19.76
N GLU A 342 16.01 -19.44 19.77
CA GLU A 342 15.78 -20.25 18.57
C GLU A 342 14.75 -19.61 17.65
N ALA A 343 13.66 -19.05 18.18
CA ALA A 343 12.67 -18.34 17.37
C ALA A 343 13.24 -17.08 16.69
N ALA A 344 14.06 -16.31 17.42
CA ALA A 344 14.72 -15.11 16.90
C ALA A 344 15.83 -15.43 15.89
N ALA A 345 16.67 -16.43 16.16
CA ALA A 345 17.71 -16.90 15.24
C ALA A 345 17.11 -17.53 13.98
N ALA A 346 16.01 -18.29 14.08
CA ALA A 346 15.35 -18.91 12.94
C ALA A 346 14.71 -17.90 11.97
N LEU A 347 14.31 -16.71 12.44
CA LEU A 347 13.84 -15.60 11.60
C LEU A 347 14.99 -14.83 10.95
N LEU A 348 16.11 -14.65 11.66
CA LEU A 348 17.30 -13.95 11.16
C LEU A 348 18.18 -14.81 10.23
N ALA A 349 18.16 -16.14 10.39
CA ALA A 349 18.88 -17.10 9.55
C ALA A 349 18.12 -17.49 8.27
N LEU A 350 16.99 -16.83 7.98
CA LEU A 350 16.29 -17.00 6.71
C LEU A 350 17.08 -16.34 5.59
N ASP A 351 17.98 -17.10 4.98
CA ASP A 351 18.46 -16.76 3.65
C ASP A 351 17.24 -16.69 2.71
N PRO A 352 17.08 -15.62 1.91
CA PRO A 352 15.96 -15.54 0.98
C PRO A 352 16.05 -16.75 0.06
N ARG A 353 15.05 -17.64 0.09
CA ARG A 353 15.00 -18.71 -0.90
C ARG A 353 14.52 -18.11 -2.22
N PRO A 354 15.14 -18.43 -3.36
CA PRO A 354 14.70 -17.91 -4.65
C PRO A 354 13.22 -18.28 -4.90
N ILE A 355 12.39 -17.30 -5.22
CA ILE A 355 10.96 -17.50 -5.54
C ILE A 355 10.65 -17.01 -6.94
N HIS A 356 9.54 -17.51 -7.52
CA HIS A 356 8.87 -16.82 -8.60
C HIS A 356 8.26 -15.51 -8.11
N CYS A 357 8.97 -14.38 -8.31
CA CYS A 357 8.47 -13.08 -7.91
C CYS A 357 7.44 -12.56 -8.91
N ARG A 358 6.21 -12.31 -8.44
CA ARG A 358 5.15 -11.72 -9.29
C ARG A 358 5.47 -10.30 -9.75
N THR A 359 6.32 -9.58 -8.98
CA THR A 359 6.76 -8.21 -9.25
C THR A 359 7.86 -8.13 -10.29
N CYS A 360 8.91 -8.96 -10.30
CA CYS A 360 9.95 -8.97 -11.36
C CYS A 360 9.85 -10.11 -12.38
N GLY A 361 8.97 -11.09 -12.19
CA GLY A 361 8.80 -12.25 -13.06
C GLY A 361 9.87 -13.35 -12.95
N LEU A 362 10.97 -13.12 -12.21
CA LEU A 362 12.06 -14.10 -12.07
C LEU A 362 11.67 -15.26 -11.16
N ASN A 363 11.99 -16.50 -11.57
CA ASN A 363 11.83 -17.74 -10.79
C ASN A 363 12.84 -17.88 -9.64
N THR A 364 13.89 -17.05 -9.66
CA THR A 364 15.00 -17.05 -8.70
C THR A 364 15.06 -15.77 -7.88
N CYS A 365 13.95 -15.05 -7.77
CA CYS A 365 13.96 -13.77 -7.09
C CYS A 365 14.15 -13.94 -5.57
N MET A 366 15.16 -13.26 -5.02
CA MET A 366 15.46 -13.22 -3.59
C MET A 366 14.57 -12.22 -2.82
N GLY A 367 13.51 -11.69 -3.46
CA GLY A 367 12.66 -10.62 -2.92
C GLY A 367 13.08 -9.20 -3.32
N ASN A 368 14.27 -9.00 -3.88
CA ASN A 368 14.84 -7.69 -4.26
C ASN A 368 13.93 -6.86 -5.18
N CYS A 369 13.05 -7.52 -5.95
CA CYS A 369 12.10 -6.92 -6.89
C CYS A 369 11.05 -6.00 -6.26
N TRP A 370 10.75 -6.18 -4.98
CA TRP A 370 9.78 -5.36 -4.25
C TRP A 370 10.45 -4.21 -3.47
N GLY A 371 11.74 -3.95 -3.71
CA GLY A 371 12.53 -3.01 -2.90
C GLY A 371 13.07 -3.59 -1.60
N PHE A 372 13.20 -4.91 -1.51
CA PHE A 372 13.44 -5.58 -0.24
C PHE A 372 14.91 -5.71 0.21
N TRP A 373 15.90 -5.35 -0.62
CA TRP A 373 17.33 -5.41 -0.27
C TRP A 373 18.15 -4.28 -0.94
N SER A 374 18.53 -3.28 -0.11
CA SER A 374 19.60 -2.25 -0.12
C SER A 374 20.11 -1.52 -1.39
N ASP A 375 20.67 -0.33 -1.13
CA ASP A 375 21.22 0.71 -2.04
C ASP A 375 22.39 0.31 -2.95
N GLU A 376 22.73 -0.98 -3.05
CA GLU A 376 23.80 -1.45 -3.93
C GLU A 376 23.23 -2.22 -5.12
N VAL A 377 23.46 -1.66 -6.30
CA VAL A 377 23.17 -2.24 -7.61
C VAL A 377 23.93 -3.57 -7.72
N LEU A 378 23.22 -4.70 -7.68
CA LEU A 378 23.82 -5.96 -8.11
C LEU A 378 24.10 -5.88 -9.62
N PRO A 379 25.28 -6.33 -10.09
CA PRO A 379 25.61 -6.34 -11.50
C PRO A 379 24.65 -7.26 -12.28
N PRO A 380 24.46 -7.01 -13.59
CA PRO A 380 23.52 -7.78 -14.39
C PRO A 380 23.91 -9.27 -14.42
N PRO A 381 22.93 -10.18 -14.57
CA PRO A 381 23.21 -11.61 -14.68
C PRO A 381 24.13 -11.86 -15.88
N GLN A 382 25.26 -12.52 -15.64
CA GLN A 382 26.04 -13.12 -16.71
C GLN A 382 25.28 -14.36 -17.20
N ASN A 383 25.15 -14.45 -18.52
CA ASN A 383 24.35 -15.41 -19.29
C ASN A 383 24.39 -16.86 -18.80
#